data_AF-A0A954RH39-F1
#
_entry.id   AF-A0A954RH39-F1
#
_cell.length_a   1.000
_cell.length_b   1.000
_cell.length_c   1.000
_cell.angle_alpha   90.00
_cell.angle_beta   90.00
_cell.angle_gamma   90.00
#
_symmetry.space_group_name_H-M   'P 1'
#
loop_
_entity.id
_entity.type
_entity.pdbx_description
1 polymer ?
#
loop_
_entity_poly.entity_id
_entity_poly.type
_entity_poly.pdbx_seq_one_letter_code
_entity_poly.pdbx_strand_id
1 'polypeptide(L)'
;MNIARKLLVIATWLSCLQCATAQQPNRDTWPESIRTVLQNAKPLAHPRGQRLPLYILPISGTLSQLNDAEAKSALQELDGRGIGYTVEWQPEQQEQSLQEALRIARWQLELGQPIAVNANACLHSFYDGTAATQHVDAAGQPFADDSHQGSIGCPFALEHRIEPIRERIRYFVNAYQAAGLPIDLVIADWEIDGPIEWNGAWEASRRCGRCREQLHDLNDFRSFQSQLRQIRSRLLRDAYADVIRATFPDAKVGNYGVYRHDGFRYWYDYYETPAADPLPYVAEQNARYRPWYHEFPECDFTLAMPVIYTWYPIFDCYNFEPTDYRWFYNMLKVASNAGKHAARTDTILPFVHWHTTAPPDSPDARVQQLSETKYQELLWHLLMRGHDSFFLWCTPQELAKETALVHQVYAASLEHSDLLQRGSSISYAAPAVPQSVISGVRLGRQTLVYRSNFVSDRETLATTLTLANGDVVHVASTNGLQILEARPPAIAAGFLQRNGKALFPLGTYELSQDDAELKRRVAAGVNLFRCESREDLDRVQRAGAMGWIPIPLQGGPSDEFAARIASLADHPALAVWEGPDEIIWTFTAYSGLKQTAGYTRADWETQQPIAVKYARE
;
A
#
# COMPACT_ATOMS: atom_id res chain seq x y z
N MET A 1 3.93 -70.01 -36.26
CA MET A 1 4.25 -69.61 -34.87
C MET A 1 4.55 -68.10 -34.72
N ASN A 2 3.86 -67.20 -35.45
CA ASN A 2 4.22 -65.78 -35.47
C ASN A 2 3.03 -64.77 -35.56
N ILE A 3 1.79 -65.26 -35.48
CA ILE A 3 0.58 -64.41 -35.57
C ILE A 3 -0.14 -64.35 -34.21
N ALA A 4 -0.21 -65.46 -33.47
CA ALA A 4 -0.85 -65.51 -32.15
C ALA A 4 -0.14 -64.65 -31.08
N ARG A 5 1.19 -64.48 -31.16
CA ARG A 5 1.94 -63.61 -30.22
C ARG A 5 1.82 -62.11 -30.52
N LYS A 6 1.49 -61.72 -31.76
CA LYS A 6 1.28 -60.30 -32.11
C LYS A 6 -0.11 -59.80 -31.72
N LEU A 7 -1.12 -60.67 -31.75
CA LEU A 7 -2.48 -60.32 -31.31
C LEU A 7 -2.60 -60.16 -29.79
N LEU A 8 -1.83 -60.92 -29.00
CA LEU A 8 -1.88 -60.81 -27.54
C LEU A 8 -1.23 -59.51 -27.01
N VAL A 9 -0.21 -58.98 -27.70
CA VAL A 9 0.45 -57.71 -27.34
C VAL A 9 -0.40 -56.49 -27.72
N ILE A 10 -1.18 -56.56 -28.79
CA ILE A 10 -2.12 -55.48 -29.16
C ILE A 10 -3.32 -55.45 -28.20
N ALA A 11 -3.79 -56.61 -27.72
CA ALA A 11 -4.87 -56.67 -26.72
C ALA A 11 -4.44 -56.14 -25.34
N THR A 12 -3.17 -56.28 -24.96
CA THR A 12 -2.62 -55.69 -23.71
C THR A 12 -2.30 -54.20 -23.84
N TRP A 13 -2.03 -53.70 -25.05
CA TRP A 13 -1.91 -52.25 -25.28
C TRP A 13 -3.25 -51.54 -25.37
N LEU A 14 -4.32 -52.18 -25.88
CA LEU A 14 -5.67 -51.60 -25.88
C LEU A 14 -6.36 -51.63 -24.51
N SER A 15 -5.92 -52.47 -23.56
CA SER A 15 -6.45 -52.49 -22.19
C SER A 15 -5.72 -51.55 -21.23
N CYS A 16 -4.58 -50.98 -21.62
CA CYS A 16 -3.91 -49.87 -20.89
C CYS A 16 -4.27 -48.48 -21.44
N LEU A 17 -5.07 -48.40 -22.51
CA LEU A 17 -5.54 -47.14 -23.12
C LEU A 17 -7.01 -46.82 -22.79
N GLN A 18 -7.61 -47.53 -21.84
CA GLN A 18 -8.65 -46.96 -21.00
C GLN A 18 -7.99 -46.06 -19.95
N CYS A 19 -7.28 -45.02 -20.41
CA CYS A 19 -7.21 -43.81 -19.61
C CYS A 19 -8.66 -43.44 -19.36
N ALA A 20 -9.09 -43.51 -18.11
CA ALA A 20 -10.35 -42.92 -17.69
C ALA A 20 -10.38 -41.51 -18.29
N THR A 21 -11.18 -41.31 -19.34
CA THR A 21 -11.62 -39.98 -19.72
C THR A 21 -12.41 -39.54 -18.50
N ALA A 22 -11.75 -38.88 -17.55
CA ALA A 22 -12.39 -38.21 -16.45
C ALA A 22 -13.45 -37.34 -17.13
N GLN A 23 -14.71 -37.76 -16.95
CA GLN A 23 -15.83 -37.10 -17.57
C GLN A 23 -15.75 -35.65 -17.08
N GLN A 24 -15.59 -34.71 -18.01
CA GLN A 24 -15.48 -33.31 -17.63
C GLN A 24 -16.68 -32.98 -16.74
N PRO A 25 -16.46 -32.31 -15.59
CA PRO A 25 -17.54 -31.98 -14.67
C PRO A 25 -18.63 -31.26 -15.45
N ASN A 26 -19.88 -31.67 -15.27
CA ASN A 26 -21.00 -30.94 -15.86
C ASN A 26 -21.13 -29.60 -15.12
N ARG A 27 -20.46 -28.56 -15.61
CA ARG A 27 -20.43 -27.25 -14.95
C ARG A 27 -21.80 -26.57 -14.93
N ASP A 28 -22.77 -27.03 -15.71
CA ASP A 28 -24.12 -26.46 -15.74
C ASP A 28 -24.86 -26.66 -14.42
N THR A 29 -24.42 -27.58 -13.55
CA THR A 29 -24.99 -27.78 -12.20
C THR A 29 -24.36 -26.87 -11.15
N TRP A 30 -23.27 -26.17 -11.46
CA TRP A 30 -22.53 -25.37 -10.48
C TRP A 30 -23.22 -24.04 -10.16
N PRO A 31 -23.00 -23.47 -8.95
CA PRO A 31 -23.53 -22.15 -8.60
C PRO A 31 -23.19 -21.11 -9.65
N GLU A 32 -24.13 -20.20 -9.93
CA GLU A 32 -23.98 -19.19 -10.97
C GLU A 32 -22.73 -18.33 -10.78
N SER A 33 -22.46 -17.89 -9.54
CA SER A 33 -21.28 -17.09 -9.22
C SER A 33 -19.96 -17.81 -9.55
N ILE A 34 -19.86 -19.12 -9.26
CA ILE A 34 -18.69 -19.95 -9.62
C ILE A 34 -18.54 -20.02 -11.14
N ARG A 35 -19.63 -20.29 -11.87
CA ARG A 35 -19.59 -20.33 -13.35
C ARG A 35 -19.15 -19.00 -13.93
N THR A 36 -19.72 -17.89 -13.45
CA THR A 36 -19.38 -16.54 -13.88
C THR A 36 -17.90 -16.24 -13.66
N VAL A 37 -17.35 -16.58 -12.49
CA VAL A 37 -15.92 -16.42 -12.21
C VAL A 37 -15.08 -17.24 -13.19
N LEU A 38 -15.36 -18.53 -13.36
CA LEU A 38 -14.57 -19.43 -14.22
C LEU A 38 -14.63 -19.08 -15.71
N GLN A 39 -15.72 -18.46 -16.17
CA GLN A 39 -15.87 -17.95 -17.54
C GLN A 39 -15.06 -16.67 -17.78
N ASN A 40 -14.86 -15.86 -16.74
CA ASN A 40 -14.18 -14.56 -16.84
C ASN A 40 -12.73 -14.57 -16.34
N ALA A 41 -12.29 -15.67 -15.71
CA ALA A 41 -10.90 -15.93 -15.34
C ALA A 41 -10.26 -17.01 -16.22
N LYS A 42 -9.00 -16.80 -16.60
CA LYS A 42 -8.24 -17.70 -17.48
C LYS A 42 -7.28 -18.56 -16.66
N PRO A 43 -7.04 -19.83 -17.03
CA PRO A 43 -5.99 -20.62 -16.39
C PRO A 43 -4.64 -19.88 -16.38
N LEU A 44 -3.88 -20.04 -15.30
CA LEU A 44 -2.63 -19.32 -15.11
C LEU A 44 -1.57 -19.75 -16.14
N ALA A 45 -0.88 -18.78 -16.74
CA ALA A 45 0.27 -19.03 -17.61
C ALA A 45 1.56 -19.26 -16.81
N HIS A 46 1.63 -18.74 -15.58
CA HIS A 46 2.76 -18.89 -14.66
C HIS A 46 2.27 -19.51 -13.35
N PRO A 47 3.06 -20.38 -12.70
CA PRO A 47 2.65 -20.98 -11.43
C PRO A 47 2.48 -19.91 -10.35
N ARG A 48 1.45 -20.07 -9.51
CA ARG A 48 1.22 -19.20 -8.34
C ARG A 48 2.36 -19.28 -7.32
N GLY A 49 2.94 -20.46 -7.15
CA GLY A 49 4.00 -20.69 -6.16
C GLY A 49 3.52 -20.33 -4.75
N GLN A 50 4.29 -19.50 -4.05
CA GLN A 50 3.96 -19.04 -2.70
C GLN A 50 3.14 -17.73 -2.68
N ARG A 51 2.73 -17.18 -3.83
CA ARG A 51 1.88 -15.98 -3.86
C ARG A 51 0.53 -16.30 -3.23
N LEU A 52 0.04 -15.35 -2.43
CA LEU A 52 -1.31 -15.41 -1.87
C LEU A 52 -2.33 -15.44 -3.03
N PRO A 53 -3.37 -16.29 -2.99
CA PRO A 53 -4.40 -16.32 -4.03
C PRO A 53 -5.13 -14.99 -4.18
N LEU A 54 -5.75 -14.78 -5.34
CA LEU A 54 -6.83 -13.80 -5.51
C LEU A 54 -8.07 -14.36 -4.79
N TYR A 55 -8.70 -13.57 -3.93
CA TYR A 55 -9.96 -13.96 -3.30
C TYR A 55 -11.12 -13.16 -3.89
N ILE A 56 -12.28 -13.80 -3.99
CA ILE A 56 -13.51 -13.22 -4.56
C ILE A 56 -14.64 -13.45 -3.56
N LEU A 57 -15.12 -12.40 -2.89
CA LEU A 57 -16.11 -12.55 -1.83
C LEU A 57 -17.42 -13.20 -2.31
N PRO A 58 -18.00 -12.82 -3.49
CA PRO A 58 -19.30 -13.37 -3.93
C PRO A 58 -19.38 -14.87 -4.18
N ILE A 59 -18.25 -15.60 -4.15
CA ILE A 59 -18.24 -17.07 -4.23
C ILE A 59 -18.06 -17.75 -2.86
N SER A 60 -17.90 -16.98 -1.77
CA SER A 60 -17.75 -17.54 -0.42
C SER A 60 -18.93 -18.44 -0.07
N GLY A 61 -18.68 -19.60 0.52
CA GLY A 61 -19.73 -20.52 0.99
C GLY A 61 -20.59 -21.21 -0.11
N THR A 62 -20.48 -20.83 -1.39
CA THR A 62 -21.35 -21.34 -2.46
C THR A 62 -21.11 -22.82 -2.84
N LEU A 63 -19.99 -23.43 -2.43
CA LEU A 63 -19.71 -24.85 -2.71
C LEU A 63 -20.50 -25.82 -1.82
N SER A 64 -21.21 -25.29 -0.81
CA SER A 64 -22.15 -26.05 0.04
C SER A 64 -23.29 -26.72 -0.74
N GLN A 65 -23.56 -26.23 -1.96
CA GLN A 65 -24.58 -26.77 -2.84
C GLN A 65 -24.09 -27.97 -3.68
N LEU A 66 -22.80 -28.26 -3.65
CA LEU A 66 -22.14 -29.26 -4.50
C LEU A 66 -21.78 -30.53 -3.72
N ASN A 67 -21.88 -31.68 -4.40
CA ASN A 67 -21.33 -32.92 -3.86
C ASN A 67 -19.79 -32.87 -3.83
N ASP A 68 -19.15 -33.86 -3.18
CA ASP A 68 -17.69 -33.86 -3.01
C ASP A 68 -16.89 -33.88 -4.32
N ALA A 69 -17.34 -34.62 -5.33
CA ALA A 69 -16.65 -34.68 -6.61
C ALA A 69 -16.74 -33.34 -7.34
N GLU A 70 -17.90 -32.69 -7.31
CA GLU A 70 -18.13 -31.38 -7.90
C GLU A 70 -17.38 -30.27 -7.15
N ALA A 71 -17.44 -30.26 -5.81
CA ALA A 71 -16.74 -29.28 -4.97
C ALA A 71 -15.23 -29.37 -5.14
N LYS A 72 -14.66 -30.59 -5.12
CA LYS A 72 -13.23 -30.82 -5.37
C LYS A 72 -12.82 -30.33 -6.76
N SER A 73 -13.63 -30.61 -7.78
CA SER A 73 -13.34 -30.13 -9.14
C SER A 73 -13.45 -28.61 -9.26
N ALA A 74 -14.40 -27.97 -8.59
CA ALA A 74 -14.53 -26.51 -8.57
C ALA A 74 -13.31 -25.87 -7.91
N LEU A 75 -12.84 -26.40 -6.76
CA LEU A 75 -11.61 -25.95 -6.09
C LEU A 75 -10.37 -26.06 -6.99
N GLN A 76 -10.25 -27.15 -7.77
CA GLN A 76 -9.15 -27.31 -8.73
C GLN A 76 -9.20 -26.29 -9.88
N GLU A 77 -10.39 -26.02 -10.41
CA GLU A 77 -10.57 -25.03 -11.49
C GLU A 77 -10.32 -23.60 -11.04
N LEU A 78 -10.68 -23.27 -9.79
CA LEU A 78 -10.40 -21.98 -9.17
C LEU A 78 -8.91 -21.80 -8.91
N ASP A 79 -8.23 -22.77 -8.29
CA ASP A 79 -6.79 -22.69 -8.03
C ASP A 79 -5.94 -22.73 -9.32
N GLY A 80 -6.40 -23.44 -10.35
CA GLY A 80 -5.80 -23.38 -11.70
C GLY A 80 -5.86 -21.98 -12.33
N ARG A 81 -6.66 -21.07 -11.79
CA ARG A 81 -6.76 -19.64 -12.11
C ARG A 81 -6.18 -18.75 -11.00
N GLY A 82 -5.56 -19.37 -10.00
CA GLY A 82 -4.98 -18.72 -8.83
C GLY A 82 -5.99 -18.05 -7.92
N ILE A 83 -7.26 -18.49 -7.96
CA ILE A 83 -8.35 -17.98 -7.13
C ILE A 83 -8.50 -18.88 -5.90
N GLY A 84 -8.40 -18.28 -4.72
CA GLY A 84 -8.63 -18.92 -3.44
C GLY A 84 -10.11 -18.97 -3.09
N TYR A 85 -10.50 -19.96 -2.29
CA TYR A 85 -11.88 -20.15 -1.85
C TYR A 85 -12.02 -19.94 -0.35
N THR A 86 -13.02 -19.17 0.07
CA THR A 86 -13.38 -18.93 1.47
C THR A 86 -14.66 -19.68 1.84
N VAL A 87 -14.62 -20.43 2.94
CA VAL A 87 -15.85 -20.99 3.53
C VAL A 87 -16.42 -20.04 4.57
N GLU A 88 -17.74 -19.97 4.68
CA GLU A 88 -18.41 -19.12 5.65
C GLU A 88 -18.67 -19.85 6.97
N TRP A 89 -18.30 -19.20 8.07
CA TRP A 89 -18.74 -19.62 9.40
C TRP A 89 -20.05 -18.93 9.74
N GLN A 90 -21.11 -19.73 9.88
CA GLN A 90 -22.48 -19.27 10.10
C GLN A 90 -22.97 -19.78 11.46
N PRO A 91 -22.85 -18.98 12.55
CA PRO A 91 -23.20 -19.43 13.90
C PRO A 91 -24.70 -19.75 14.08
N GLU A 92 -25.58 -19.13 13.30
CA GLU A 92 -27.02 -19.44 13.34
C GLU A 92 -27.34 -20.85 12.82
N GLN A 93 -26.46 -21.40 11.98
CA GLN A 93 -26.55 -22.74 11.40
C GLN A 93 -25.31 -23.56 11.77
N GLN A 94 -24.84 -23.44 13.01
CA GLN A 94 -23.51 -23.87 13.47
C GLN A 94 -23.11 -25.29 13.03
N GLU A 95 -24.00 -26.28 13.16
CA GLU A 95 -23.66 -27.68 12.86
C GLU A 95 -23.49 -27.91 11.37
N GLN A 96 -24.42 -27.40 10.55
CA GLN A 96 -24.37 -27.51 9.10
C GLN A 96 -23.17 -26.72 8.53
N SER A 97 -22.96 -25.50 9.03
CA SER A 97 -21.83 -24.66 8.64
C SER A 97 -20.51 -25.34 9.01
N LEU A 98 -20.39 -25.93 10.19
CA LEU A 98 -19.17 -26.62 10.60
C LEU A 98 -18.91 -27.87 9.76
N GLN A 99 -19.93 -28.68 9.47
CA GLN A 99 -19.79 -29.86 8.61
C GLN A 99 -19.26 -29.47 7.23
N GLU A 100 -19.82 -28.41 6.64
CA GLU A 100 -19.36 -27.87 5.36
C GLU A 100 -17.94 -27.31 5.43
N ALA A 101 -17.65 -26.52 6.47
CA ALA A 101 -16.35 -25.91 6.71
C ALA A 101 -15.23 -26.96 6.80
N LEU A 102 -15.44 -28.03 7.57
CA LEU A 102 -14.49 -29.15 7.67
C LEU A 102 -14.40 -29.96 6.38
N ARG A 103 -15.52 -30.14 5.65
CA ARG A 103 -15.55 -30.84 4.37
C ARG A 103 -14.69 -30.13 3.33
N ILE A 104 -14.90 -28.84 3.12
CA ILE A 104 -14.15 -28.04 2.16
C ILE A 104 -12.68 -27.89 2.59
N ALA A 105 -12.40 -27.67 3.87
CA ALA A 105 -11.03 -27.54 4.36
C ALA A 105 -10.20 -28.82 4.14
N ARG A 106 -10.80 -30.02 4.25
CA ARG A 106 -10.12 -31.27 3.88
C ARG A 106 -9.74 -31.31 2.41
N TRP A 107 -10.63 -30.86 1.52
CA TRP A 107 -10.33 -30.79 0.09
C TRP A 107 -9.25 -29.74 -0.22
N GLN A 108 -9.30 -28.57 0.42
CA GLN A 108 -8.25 -27.56 0.29
C GLN A 108 -6.89 -28.12 0.73
N LEU A 109 -6.82 -28.77 1.90
CA LEU A 109 -5.61 -29.40 2.39
C LEU A 109 -5.08 -30.48 1.44
N GLU A 110 -5.95 -31.38 0.96
CA GLU A 110 -5.55 -32.43 0.01
C GLU A 110 -5.01 -31.86 -1.31
N LEU A 111 -5.58 -30.73 -1.77
CA LEU A 111 -5.16 -30.04 -2.99
C LEU A 111 -3.96 -29.11 -2.77
N GLY A 112 -3.44 -28.98 -1.54
CA GLY A 112 -2.36 -28.04 -1.22
C GLY A 112 -2.76 -26.57 -1.32
N GLN A 113 -4.05 -26.27 -1.15
CA GLN A 113 -4.62 -24.92 -1.17
C GLN A 113 -4.73 -24.35 0.24
N PRO A 114 -4.64 -23.02 0.41
CA PRO A 114 -4.86 -22.39 1.71
C PRO A 114 -6.28 -22.65 2.22
N ILE A 115 -6.40 -23.02 3.49
CA ILE A 115 -7.67 -23.09 4.21
C ILE A 115 -8.03 -21.66 4.62
N ALA A 116 -9.02 -21.09 3.94
CA ALA A 116 -9.45 -19.71 4.13
C ALA A 116 -10.91 -19.62 4.60
N VAL A 117 -11.16 -18.71 5.53
CA VAL A 117 -12.43 -18.56 6.22
C VAL A 117 -12.94 -17.13 6.13
N ASN A 118 -14.23 -17.00 5.85
CA ASN A 118 -15.02 -15.80 6.07
C ASN A 118 -15.77 -15.93 7.41
N ALA A 119 -15.42 -15.09 8.39
CA ALA A 119 -15.94 -15.11 9.75
C ALA A 119 -16.93 -13.95 10.04
N ASN A 120 -17.44 -13.25 9.01
CA ASN A 120 -18.32 -12.08 9.18
C ASN A 120 -19.48 -12.36 10.14
N ALA A 121 -20.23 -13.43 9.90
CA ALA A 121 -21.42 -13.74 10.69
C ALA A 121 -21.11 -14.08 12.15
N CYS A 122 -19.89 -14.52 12.48
CA CYS A 122 -19.49 -14.77 13.85
C CYS A 122 -19.41 -13.48 14.68
N LEU A 123 -19.03 -12.36 14.06
CA LEU A 123 -18.74 -11.10 14.73
C LEU A 123 -19.95 -10.18 14.89
N HIS A 124 -21.09 -10.50 14.27
CA HIS A 124 -22.29 -9.68 14.42
C HIS A 124 -22.95 -9.81 15.80
N SER A 125 -23.66 -8.76 16.19
CA SER A 125 -24.42 -8.67 17.44
C SER A 125 -23.54 -8.58 18.69
N PHE A 126 -22.44 -7.81 18.61
CA PHE A 126 -21.92 -7.17 19.83
C PHE A 126 -22.99 -6.27 20.42
N TYR A 127 -23.73 -5.55 19.59
CA TYR A 127 -24.93 -4.80 19.97
C TYR A 127 -26.16 -5.61 19.58
N ASP A 128 -26.69 -6.40 20.53
CA ASP A 128 -27.80 -7.34 20.27
C ASP A 128 -29.20 -6.70 20.38
N GLY A 129 -29.26 -5.38 20.53
CA GLY A 129 -30.50 -4.61 20.64
C GLY A 129 -31.22 -4.74 21.98
N THR A 130 -30.66 -5.51 22.94
CA THR A 130 -31.23 -5.60 24.28
C THR A 130 -31.02 -4.32 25.08
N ALA A 131 -31.86 -4.09 26.08
CA ALA A 131 -31.67 -2.96 27.01
C ALA A 131 -30.29 -2.99 27.73
N ALA A 132 -29.64 -4.15 27.78
CA ALA A 132 -28.31 -4.29 28.36
C ALA A 132 -27.25 -3.58 27.50
N THR A 133 -27.32 -3.69 26.17
CA THR A 133 -26.35 -3.07 25.25
C THR A 133 -26.67 -1.61 24.93
N GLN A 134 -27.89 -1.15 25.19
CA GLN A 134 -28.34 0.22 24.88
C GLN A 134 -27.62 1.31 25.68
N HIS A 135 -27.67 2.54 25.16
CA HIS A 135 -27.33 3.73 25.94
C HIS A 135 -28.35 3.95 27.06
N VAL A 136 -27.99 4.77 28.06
CA VAL A 136 -28.90 5.15 29.15
C VAL A 136 -28.98 6.67 29.25
N ASP A 137 -30.17 7.24 29.24
CA ASP A 137 -30.35 8.69 29.32
C ASP A 137 -30.15 9.24 30.74
N ALA A 138 -30.43 10.53 30.95
CA ALA A 138 -30.33 11.17 32.26
C ALA A 138 -31.34 10.66 33.30
N ALA A 139 -32.44 10.03 32.87
CA ALA A 139 -33.45 9.40 33.71
C ALA A 139 -33.18 7.90 33.93
N GLY A 140 -32.06 7.38 33.41
CA GLY A 140 -31.68 5.98 33.46
C GLY A 140 -32.49 5.09 32.52
N GLN A 141 -33.25 5.66 31.58
CA GLN A 141 -34.01 4.90 30.60
C GLN A 141 -33.11 4.50 29.43
N PRO A 142 -33.24 3.25 28.94
CA PRO A 142 -32.41 2.79 27.85
C PRO A 142 -32.87 3.39 26.51
N PHE A 143 -31.91 3.71 25.63
CA PHE A 143 -32.18 4.20 24.28
C PHE A 143 -31.14 3.69 23.27
N ALA A 144 -31.54 3.60 22.00
CA ALA A 144 -30.67 3.26 20.89
C ALA A 144 -30.23 4.52 20.12
N ASP A 145 -29.08 4.43 19.48
CA ASP A 145 -28.69 5.35 18.42
C ASP A 145 -29.19 4.80 17.07
N ASP A 146 -30.07 5.57 16.43
CA ASP A 146 -30.76 5.21 15.17
C ASP A 146 -30.12 5.91 13.95
N SER A 147 -28.92 6.44 14.11
CA SER A 147 -28.11 7.07 13.06
C SER A 147 -27.75 6.13 11.90
N HIS A 148 -27.80 4.82 12.13
CA HIS A 148 -27.48 3.80 11.14
C HIS A 148 -28.34 2.54 11.33
N GLN A 149 -28.19 1.56 10.44
CA GLN A 149 -28.91 0.28 10.51
C GLN A 149 -28.55 -0.49 11.78
N GLY A 150 -29.55 -1.12 12.39
CA GLY A 150 -29.42 -1.86 13.64
C GLY A 150 -29.65 -0.99 14.88
N SER A 151 -29.48 -1.58 16.06
CA SER A 151 -29.57 -0.85 17.33
C SER A 151 -28.17 -0.56 17.83
N ILE A 152 -27.68 0.65 17.56
CA ILE A 152 -26.37 1.08 18.08
C ILE A 152 -26.54 1.42 19.56
N GLY A 153 -25.66 0.85 20.39
CA GLY A 153 -25.74 0.97 21.84
C GLY A 153 -24.49 1.58 22.46
N CYS A 154 -24.40 1.50 23.79
CA CYS A 154 -23.29 2.07 24.54
C CYS A 154 -22.03 1.21 24.41
N PRO A 155 -20.88 1.77 24.00
CA PRO A 155 -19.64 0.99 23.87
C PRO A 155 -19.13 0.44 25.21
N PHE A 156 -19.52 1.05 26.33
CA PHE A 156 -19.16 0.59 27.69
C PHE A 156 -20.09 -0.50 28.23
N ALA A 157 -21.08 -0.96 27.46
CA ALA A 157 -22.08 -1.93 27.91
C ALA A 157 -21.83 -3.35 27.38
N LEU A 158 -20.66 -3.62 26.80
CA LEU A 158 -20.43 -4.80 25.97
C LEU A 158 -19.63 -5.92 26.63
N GLU A 159 -19.18 -5.76 27.87
CA GLU A 159 -18.31 -6.75 28.52
C GLU A 159 -18.94 -8.16 28.50
N HIS A 160 -20.24 -8.23 28.76
CA HIS A 160 -21.02 -9.48 28.75
C HIS A 160 -21.23 -10.07 27.34
N ARG A 161 -20.92 -9.33 26.27
CA ARG A 161 -21.05 -9.74 24.87
C ARG A 161 -19.77 -10.35 24.31
N ILE A 162 -18.62 -10.12 24.96
CA ILE A 162 -17.33 -10.70 24.55
C ILE A 162 -17.39 -12.23 24.54
N GLU A 163 -17.81 -12.85 25.65
CA GLU A 163 -17.81 -14.33 25.74
C GLU A 163 -18.77 -15.00 24.75
N PRO A 164 -20.01 -14.53 24.54
CA PRO A 164 -20.89 -15.07 23.49
C PRO A 164 -20.27 -15.05 22.08
N ILE A 165 -19.59 -13.96 21.70
CA ILE A 165 -18.91 -13.88 20.38
C ILE A 165 -17.68 -14.79 20.36
N ARG A 166 -16.91 -14.80 21.45
CA ARG A 166 -15.73 -15.66 21.62
C ARG A 166 -16.08 -17.13 21.48
N GLU A 167 -17.18 -17.60 22.08
CA GLU A 167 -17.64 -18.98 21.97
C GLU A 167 -18.04 -19.36 20.54
N ARG A 168 -18.62 -18.44 19.77
CA ARG A 168 -18.91 -18.68 18.34
C ARG A 168 -17.64 -18.96 17.56
N ILE A 169 -16.60 -18.14 17.74
CA ILE A 169 -15.30 -18.34 17.07
C ILE A 169 -14.63 -19.63 17.58
N ARG A 170 -14.60 -19.82 18.90
CA ARG A 170 -13.98 -20.99 19.56
C ARG A 170 -14.60 -22.31 19.08
N TYR A 171 -15.91 -22.35 18.88
CA TYR A 171 -16.62 -23.52 18.36
C TYR A 171 -16.01 -24.02 17.04
N PHE A 172 -15.84 -23.13 16.06
CA PHE A 172 -15.23 -23.50 14.78
C PHE A 172 -13.74 -23.78 14.93
N VAL A 173 -12.98 -22.91 15.59
CA VAL A 173 -11.52 -23.05 15.77
C VAL A 173 -11.15 -24.39 16.41
N ASN A 174 -11.84 -24.80 17.47
CA ASN A 174 -11.59 -26.07 18.15
C ASN A 174 -11.87 -27.27 17.24
N ALA A 175 -12.90 -27.19 16.39
CA ALA A 175 -13.24 -28.27 15.48
C ALA A 175 -12.21 -28.42 14.35
N TYR A 176 -11.67 -27.33 13.83
CA TYR A 176 -10.54 -27.36 12.88
C TYR A 176 -9.29 -27.96 13.53
N GLN A 177 -8.96 -27.54 14.75
CA GLN A 177 -7.83 -28.08 15.51
C GLN A 177 -7.98 -29.60 15.74
N ALA A 178 -9.15 -30.04 16.19
CA ALA A 178 -9.44 -31.45 16.43
C ALA A 178 -9.38 -32.29 15.15
N ALA A 179 -9.71 -31.70 14.00
CA ALA A 179 -9.62 -32.34 12.69
C ALA A 179 -8.20 -32.31 12.08
N GLY A 180 -7.24 -31.63 12.72
CA GLY A 180 -5.88 -31.45 12.18
C GLY A 180 -5.85 -30.58 10.92
N LEU A 181 -6.79 -29.65 10.77
CA LEU A 181 -6.91 -28.76 9.62
C LEU A 181 -6.38 -27.37 10.01
N PRO A 182 -5.17 -26.99 9.58
CA PRO A 182 -4.61 -25.68 9.89
C PRO A 182 -5.42 -24.59 9.18
N ILE A 183 -5.72 -23.50 9.87
CA ILE A 183 -6.34 -22.33 9.25
C ILE A 183 -5.23 -21.38 8.79
N ASP A 184 -5.20 -21.06 7.49
CA ASP A 184 -4.18 -20.19 6.92
C ASP A 184 -4.60 -18.72 6.89
N LEU A 185 -5.90 -18.47 6.64
CA LEU A 185 -6.45 -17.11 6.49
C LEU A 185 -7.86 -17.03 7.06
N VAL A 186 -8.12 -16.01 7.88
CA VAL A 186 -9.45 -15.66 8.38
C VAL A 186 -9.68 -14.18 8.17
N ILE A 187 -10.77 -13.86 7.49
CA ILE A 187 -11.19 -12.49 7.24
C ILE A 187 -12.51 -12.21 7.92
N ALA A 188 -12.70 -10.93 8.22
CA ALA A 188 -13.91 -10.37 8.76
C ALA A 188 -14.24 -9.03 8.08
N ASP A 189 -15.51 -8.68 8.07
CA ASP A 189 -16.07 -7.41 7.68
C ASP A 189 -17.00 -6.91 8.79
N TRP A 190 -16.41 -6.69 9.98
CA TRP A 190 -17.13 -6.12 11.11
C TRP A 190 -17.09 -4.60 11.04
N GLU A 191 -17.94 -4.07 10.17
CA GLU A 191 -18.02 -2.64 9.88
C GLU A 191 -19.21 -1.97 10.57
N ILE A 192 -20.41 -2.54 10.39
CA ILE A 192 -21.69 -1.88 10.67
C ILE A 192 -22.27 -2.14 12.07
N ASP A 193 -21.75 -3.13 12.79
CA ASP A 193 -22.26 -3.49 14.11
C ASP A 193 -21.65 -2.59 15.18
N GLY A 194 -22.36 -1.49 15.47
CA GLY A 194 -22.12 -0.62 16.61
C GLY A 194 -21.69 0.82 16.30
N PRO A 195 -21.35 1.58 17.35
CA PRO A 195 -20.89 2.94 17.27
C PRO A 195 -19.51 2.97 16.62
N ILE A 196 -19.36 3.91 15.71
CA ILE A 196 -18.12 4.40 15.14
C ILE A 196 -18.17 5.93 15.22
N GLU A 197 -17.01 6.56 15.15
CA GLU A 197 -16.91 8.00 15.36
C GLU A 197 -17.59 8.85 14.26
N TRP A 198 -18.11 8.21 13.20
CA TRP A 198 -18.72 8.84 12.02
C TRP A 198 -20.18 8.43 11.76
N ASN A 199 -20.82 7.68 12.66
CA ASN A 199 -22.24 7.32 12.57
C ASN A 199 -23.06 7.84 13.76
N GLY A 200 -22.91 9.11 14.17
CA GLY A 200 -23.75 9.70 15.24
C GLY A 200 -23.46 9.20 16.67
N ALA A 201 -22.54 8.24 16.83
CA ALA A 201 -22.18 7.67 18.12
C ALA A 201 -21.65 8.70 19.12
N TRP A 202 -21.04 9.79 18.64
CA TRP A 202 -20.53 10.84 19.50
C TRP A 202 -21.68 11.59 20.18
N GLU A 203 -22.68 12.00 19.41
CA GLU A 203 -23.90 12.64 19.90
C GLU A 203 -24.69 11.72 20.84
N ALA A 204 -24.82 10.44 20.52
CA ALA A 204 -25.44 9.46 21.39
C ALA A 204 -24.66 9.28 22.71
N SER A 205 -23.34 9.19 22.64
CA SER A 205 -22.47 9.08 23.81
C SER A 205 -22.55 10.32 24.72
N ARG A 206 -22.71 11.52 24.17
CA ARG A 206 -22.91 12.75 24.96
C ARG A 206 -24.21 12.75 25.76
N ARG A 207 -25.25 12.06 25.28
CA ARG A 207 -26.53 11.89 25.99
C ARG A 207 -26.50 10.76 27.01
N CYS A 208 -25.58 9.81 26.86
CA CYS A 208 -25.52 8.61 27.67
C CYS A 208 -24.86 8.85 29.05
N GLY A 209 -25.53 8.44 30.14
CA GLY A 209 -24.98 8.47 31.50
C GLY A 209 -23.68 7.66 31.63
N ARG A 210 -23.69 6.40 31.20
CA ARG A 210 -22.51 5.51 31.23
C ARG A 210 -21.32 6.10 30.47
N CYS A 211 -21.55 6.62 29.26
CA CYS A 211 -20.47 7.22 28.47
C CYS A 211 -19.89 8.45 29.16
N ARG A 212 -20.72 9.31 29.77
CA ARG A 212 -20.26 10.49 30.51
C ARG A 212 -19.46 10.16 31.77
N GLU A 213 -19.75 9.02 32.40
CA GLU A 213 -18.97 8.55 33.56
C GLU A 213 -17.59 8.03 33.17
N GLN A 214 -17.48 7.37 32.00
CA GLN A 214 -16.27 6.70 31.56
C GLN A 214 -15.36 7.57 30.69
N LEU A 215 -15.91 8.57 29.99
CA LEU A 215 -15.15 9.45 29.10
C LEU A 215 -14.83 10.77 29.79
N HIS A 216 -13.53 11.03 30.00
CA HIS A 216 -13.03 12.20 30.73
C HIS A 216 -13.38 13.56 30.08
N ASP A 217 -13.37 13.65 28.76
CA ASP A 217 -13.78 14.86 28.02
C ASP A 217 -14.54 14.50 26.74
N LEU A 218 -15.86 14.54 26.83
CA LEU A 218 -16.76 14.31 25.69
C LEU A 218 -16.88 15.52 24.75
N ASN A 219 -16.28 16.66 25.08
CA ASN A 219 -16.19 17.80 24.17
C ASN A 219 -14.97 17.69 23.25
N ASP A 220 -13.99 16.86 23.57
CA ASP A 220 -12.88 16.52 22.68
C ASP A 220 -13.21 15.25 21.86
N PHE A 221 -13.47 15.45 20.57
CA PHE A 221 -13.73 14.37 19.63
C PHE A 221 -12.56 13.37 19.55
N ARG A 222 -11.31 13.80 19.67
CA ARG A 222 -10.14 12.90 19.57
C ARG A 222 -10.08 11.94 20.75
N SER A 223 -10.33 12.45 21.95
CA SER A 223 -10.46 11.63 23.15
C SER A 223 -11.59 10.60 23.02
N PHE A 224 -12.76 11.01 22.51
CA PHE A 224 -13.86 10.09 22.22
C PHE A 224 -13.47 9.02 21.18
N GLN A 225 -12.91 9.44 20.03
CA GLN A 225 -12.50 8.53 18.96
C GLN A 225 -11.50 7.49 19.47
N SER A 226 -10.46 7.92 20.20
CA SER A 226 -9.45 7.03 20.76
C SER A 226 -10.08 5.97 21.65
N GLN A 227 -10.92 6.38 22.60
CA GLN A 227 -11.53 5.45 23.56
C GLN A 227 -12.50 4.47 22.88
N LEU A 228 -13.31 4.96 21.95
CA LEU A 228 -14.21 4.11 21.17
C LEU A 228 -13.42 3.06 20.37
N ARG A 229 -12.35 3.47 19.69
CA ARG A 229 -11.52 2.58 18.88
C ARG A 229 -10.71 1.60 19.72
N GLN A 230 -10.28 1.97 20.92
CA GLN A 230 -9.67 1.06 21.89
C GLN A 230 -10.65 -0.03 22.34
N ILE A 231 -11.90 0.34 22.63
CA ILE A 231 -12.95 -0.64 22.97
C ILE A 231 -13.16 -1.60 21.80
N ARG A 232 -13.36 -1.07 20.58
CA ARG A 232 -13.53 -1.90 19.36
C ARG A 232 -12.34 -2.83 19.14
N SER A 233 -11.11 -2.33 19.30
CA SER A 233 -9.89 -3.12 19.15
C SER A 233 -9.83 -4.26 20.16
N ARG A 234 -10.17 -3.99 21.43
CA ARG A 234 -10.26 -5.00 22.48
C ARG A 234 -11.32 -6.07 22.16
N LEU A 235 -12.51 -5.68 21.70
CA LEU A 235 -13.56 -6.63 21.33
C LEU A 235 -13.08 -7.60 20.24
N LEU A 236 -12.48 -7.07 19.17
CA LEU A 236 -11.94 -7.87 18.06
C LEU A 236 -10.75 -8.72 18.49
N ARG A 237 -9.87 -8.20 19.34
CA ARG A 237 -8.77 -8.98 19.88
C ARG A 237 -9.27 -10.15 20.72
N ASP A 238 -10.05 -9.86 21.75
CA ASP A 238 -10.44 -10.79 22.80
C ASP A 238 -11.41 -11.87 22.31
N ALA A 239 -12.31 -11.54 21.38
CA ALA A 239 -13.32 -12.46 20.89
C ALA A 239 -12.95 -13.15 19.57
N TYR A 240 -11.95 -12.64 18.83
CA TYR A 240 -11.67 -13.09 17.47
C TYR A 240 -10.20 -13.38 17.21
N ALA A 241 -9.33 -12.37 17.19
CA ALA A 241 -7.92 -12.57 16.83
C ALA A 241 -7.17 -13.49 17.81
N ASP A 242 -7.28 -13.26 19.12
CA ASP A 242 -6.56 -14.07 20.12
C ASP A 242 -7.05 -15.52 20.11
N VAL A 243 -8.34 -15.76 19.89
CA VAL A 243 -8.91 -17.12 19.84
C VAL A 243 -8.32 -17.92 18.68
N ILE A 244 -8.26 -17.30 17.50
CA ILE A 244 -7.72 -17.94 16.30
C ILE A 244 -6.22 -18.15 16.47
N ARG A 245 -5.47 -17.12 16.85
CA ARG A 245 -4.00 -17.16 16.89
C ARG A 245 -3.43 -17.97 18.05
N ALA A 246 -4.16 -18.12 19.15
CA ALA A 246 -3.79 -19.05 20.22
C ALA A 246 -3.77 -20.51 19.72
N THR A 247 -4.59 -20.83 18.73
CA THR A 247 -4.72 -22.18 18.15
C THR A 247 -3.89 -22.34 16.87
N PHE A 248 -3.88 -21.31 16.03
CA PHE A 248 -3.19 -21.25 14.74
C PHE A 248 -2.30 -19.99 14.69
N PRO A 249 -1.09 -20.02 15.29
CA PRO A 249 -0.24 -18.84 15.41
C PRO A 249 0.16 -18.18 14.09
N ASP A 250 0.24 -18.98 13.02
CA ASP A 250 0.62 -18.55 11.67
C ASP A 250 -0.55 -18.02 10.83
N ALA A 251 -1.79 -18.16 11.32
CA ALA A 251 -2.99 -17.71 10.61
C ALA A 251 -2.95 -16.20 10.34
N LYS A 252 -3.34 -15.84 9.12
CA LYS A 252 -3.51 -14.44 8.69
C LYS A 252 -4.90 -13.98 9.08
N VAL A 253 -4.99 -13.12 10.10
CA VAL A 253 -6.25 -12.62 10.66
C VAL A 253 -6.37 -11.14 10.38
N GLY A 254 -7.49 -10.72 9.77
CA GLY A 254 -7.74 -9.33 9.39
C GLY A 254 -9.22 -8.96 9.38
N ASN A 255 -9.47 -7.66 9.41
CA ASN A 255 -10.80 -7.07 9.30
C ASN A 255 -10.80 -5.99 8.23
N TYR A 256 -11.92 -5.87 7.51
CA TYR A 256 -12.17 -4.82 6.53
C TYR A 256 -11.74 -3.44 7.03
N GLY A 257 -10.99 -2.73 6.19
CA GLY A 257 -10.53 -1.37 6.45
C GLY A 257 -9.40 -1.24 7.45
N VAL A 258 -8.98 -2.29 8.18
CA VAL A 258 -7.99 -2.17 9.26
C VAL A 258 -6.58 -2.45 8.75
N TYR A 259 -5.68 -1.47 8.86
CA TYR A 259 -4.27 -1.58 8.44
C TYR A 259 -3.40 -0.50 9.12
N ARG A 260 -2.07 -0.63 9.02
CA ARG A 260 -1.15 0.44 9.50
C ARG A 260 -1.17 1.64 8.55
N HIS A 261 -1.23 2.84 9.09
CA HIS A 261 -1.41 4.08 8.33
C HIS A 261 -0.66 5.26 8.98
N ASP A 262 -0.67 6.42 8.32
CA ASP A 262 -0.11 7.70 8.78
C ASP A 262 -0.95 8.45 9.82
N GLY A 263 -2.15 7.96 10.12
CA GLY A 263 -3.07 8.57 11.09
C GLY A 263 -4.27 9.25 10.44
N PHE A 264 -4.41 9.13 9.11
CA PHE A 264 -5.54 9.68 8.37
C PHE A 264 -6.23 8.64 7.49
N ARG A 265 -7.56 8.73 7.41
CA ARG A 265 -8.39 7.94 6.49
C ARG A 265 -8.69 8.78 5.25
N TYR A 266 -8.35 8.22 4.08
CA TYR A 266 -8.45 8.90 2.78
C TYR A 266 -9.74 8.59 2.00
N TRP A 267 -10.67 7.86 2.60
CA TRP A 267 -11.89 7.38 1.98
C TRP A 267 -13.08 7.46 2.97
N TYR A 268 -14.28 7.29 2.46
CA TYR A 268 -15.54 7.28 3.21
C TYR A 268 -16.31 6.04 2.82
N ASP A 269 -16.77 5.27 3.80
CA ASP A 269 -17.70 4.19 3.50
C ASP A 269 -19.11 4.74 3.18
N TYR A 270 -20.01 3.93 2.63
CA TYR A 270 -21.32 4.32 2.11
C TYR A 270 -22.24 4.99 3.14
N TYR A 271 -22.01 4.74 4.44
CA TYR A 271 -22.78 5.32 5.53
C TYR A 271 -22.10 6.53 6.18
N GLU A 272 -20.88 6.87 5.75
CA GLU A 272 -20.09 7.95 6.35
C GLU A 272 -20.30 9.27 5.61
N THR A 273 -20.12 10.37 6.32
CA THR A 273 -20.18 11.72 5.76
C THR A 273 -18.82 12.42 5.84
N PRO A 274 -18.54 13.39 4.94
CA PRO A 274 -17.40 14.29 5.07
C PRO A 274 -17.33 14.90 6.46
N ALA A 275 -16.13 14.94 7.06
CA ALA A 275 -15.96 15.66 8.32
C ALA A 275 -16.39 17.12 8.15
N ALA A 276 -17.08 17.66 9.14
CA ALA A 276 -17.57 19.03 9.16
C ALA A 276 -17.18 19.71 10.47
N ASP A 277 -16.99 21.03 10.44
CA ASP A 277 -16.67 21.79 11.64
C ASP A 277 -17.75 21.55 12.72
N PRO A 278 -17.37 21.31 13.98
CA PRO A 278 -16.04 21.49 14.57
C PRO A 278 -15.13 20.24 14.56
N LEU A 279 -15.47 19.18 13.83
CA LEU A 279 -14.69 17.93 13.82
C LEU A 279 -13.31 18.14 13.17
N PRO A 280 -12.25 17.51 13.68
CA PRO A 280 -10.92 17.64 13.12
C PRO A 280 -10.81 16.97 11.73
N TYR A 281 -10.16 17.64 10.79
CA TYR A 281 -9.77 17.08 9.49
C TYR A 281 -8.50 17.74 8.94
N VAL A 282 -7.85 17.08 7.99
CA VAL A 282 -6.85 17.68 7.10
C VAL A 282 -7.50 17.94 5.76
N ALA A 283 -7.50 19.20 5.32
CA ALA A 283 -8.04 19.59 4.04
C ALA A 283 -7.03 19.41 2.90
N GLU A 284 -7.48 18.91 1.76
CA GLU A 284 -6.74 18.94 0.51
C GLU A 284 -7.73 19.08 -0.65
N GLN A 285 -7.69 20.22 -1.35
CA GLN A 285 -8.78 20.64 -2.24
C GLN A 285 -10.13 20.55 -1.52
N ASN A 286 -11.07 19.75 -2.02
CA ASN A 286 -12.37 19.53 -1.37
C ASN A 286 -12.37 18.31 -0.44
N ALA A 287 -11.29 17.52 -0.42
CA ALA A 287 -11.16 16.37 0.46
C ALA A 287 -10.97 16.82 1.91
N ARG A 288 -11.61 16.11 2.84
CA ARG A 288 -11.51 16.34 4.29
C ARG A 288 -11.06 15.08 5.03
N TYR A 289 -9.76 14.80 5.04
CA TYR A 289 -9.27 13.56 5.63
C TYR A 289 -9.43 13.55 7.14
N ARG A 290 -10.02 12.47 7.62
CA ARG A 290 -10.38 12.30 9.00
C ARG A 290 -9.22 11.69 9.77
N PRO A 291 -8.93 12.16 11.01
CA PRO A 291 -8.06 11.43 11.90
C PRO A 291 -8.54 9.99 12.00
N TRP A 292 -7.60 9.06 12.05
CA TRP A 292 -7.90 7.66 12.08
C TRP A 292 -7.01 6.97 13.12
N TYR A 293 -7.65 6.18 13.97
CA TYR A 293 -7.01 5.57 15.12
C TYR A 293 -6.21 4.33 14.72
N HIS A 294 -5.04 4.13 15.31
CA HIS A 294 -4.15 3.01 15.03
C HIS A 294 -4.65 1.70 15.67
N GLU A 295 -5.77 1.16 15.18
CA GLU A 295 -6.41 -0.05 15.73
C GLU A 295 -5.71 -1.36 15.30
N PHE A 296 -5.03 -1.38 14.14
CA PHE A 296 -4.36 -2.59 13.62
C PHE A 296 -3.46 -3.32 14.64
N PRO A 297 -2.48 -2.66 15.31
CA PRO A 297 -1.65 -3.33 16.31
C PRO A 297 -2.41 -3.70 17.59
N GLU A 298 -3.46 -2.96 17.97
CA GLU A 298 -4.23 -3.23 19.19
C GLU A 298 -5.15 -4.45 19.03
N CYS A 299 -5.61 -4.74 17.81
CA CYS A 299 -6.36 -5.94 17.47
C CYS A 299 -5.49 -7.21 17.36
N ASP A 300 -4.17 -7.10 17.40
CA ASP A 300 -3.21 -8.19 17.11
C ASP A 300 -3.42 -8.86 15.73
N PHE A 301 -3.84 -8.05 14.74
CA PHE A 301 -4.02 -8.49 13.37
C PHE A 301 -2.68 -8.70 12.63
N THR A 302 -2.71 -9.65 11.70
CA THR A 302 -1.57 -10.04 10.86
C THR A 302 -1.85 -9.86 9.37
N LEU A 303 -3.11 -9.54 9.02
CA LEU A 303 -3.57 -9.27 7.67
C LEU A 303 -4.17 -7.86 7.59
N ALA A 304 -3.47 -6.96 6.90
CA ALA A 304 -3.91 -5.60 6.61
C ALA A 304 -4.86 -5.61 5.41
N MET A 305 -6.02 -4.96 5.53
CA MET A 305 -7.07 -4.99 4.50
C MET A 305 -7.54 -3.59 4.08
N PRO A 306 -6.69 -2.80 3.39
CA PRO A 306 -7.06 -1.47 2.92
C PRO A 306 -8.16 -1.50 1.86
N VAL A 307 -8.98 -0.44 1.79
CA VAL A 307 -10.15 -0.35 0.90
C VAL A 307 -9.86 0.55 -0.30
N ILE A 308 -9.89 -0.03 -1.49
CA ILE A 308 -9.47 0.59 -2.75
C ILE A 308 -10.66 0.62 -3.72
N TYR A 309 -11.63 1.48 -3.40
CA TYR A 309 -12.91 1.59 -4.11
C TYR A 309 -13.12 2.98 -4.72
N THR A 310 -13.94 3.02 -5.76
CA THR A 310 -14.45 4.24 -6.41
C THR A 310 -15.71 4.75 -5.70
N TRP A 311 -15.57 5.17 -4.44
CA TRP A 311 -16.70 5.69 -3.65
C TRP A 311 -17.33 6.92 -4.31
N TYR A 312 -18.63 6.90 -4.63
CA TYR A 312 -19.28 8.04 -5.30
C TYR A 312 -19.00 9.41 -4.64
N PRO A 313 -19.05 9.55 -3.29
CA PRO A 313 -18.82 10.85 -2.63
C PRO A 313 -17.41 11.43 -2.79
N ILE A 314 -16.39 10.61 -3.13
CA ILE A 314 -15.00 11.10 -3.24
C ILE A 314 -14.67 11.67 -4.61
N PHE A 315 -15.54 11.53 -5.62
CA PHE A 315 -15.24 12.00 -6.98
C PHE A 315 -14.93 13.51 -7.00
N ASP A 316 -15.74 14.31 -6.30
CA ASP A 316 -15.61 15.77 -6.25
C ASP A 316 -14.63 16.24 -5.16
N CYS A 317 -13.94 15.33 -4.45
CA CYS A 317 -12.82 15.69 -3.58
C CYS A 317 -11.71 16.42 -4.36
N TYR A 318 -11.57 16.12 -5.66
CA TYR A 318 -10.57 16.73 -6.52
C TYR A 318 -11.17 17.22 -7.84
N ASN A 319 -10.61 18.31 -8.36
CA ASN A 319 -11.06 18.94 -9.61
C ASN A 319 -10.15 18.66 -10.81
N PHE A 320 -9.38 17.56 -10.78
CA PHE A 320 -8.47 17.22 -11.87
C PHE A 320 -9.20 16.99 -13.20
N GLU A 321 -8.62 17.48 -14.30
CA GLU A 321 -9.22 17.43 -15.65
C GLU A 321 -9.01 16.11 -16.43
N PRO A 322 -8.18 15.15 -16.01
CA PRO A 322 -8.48 13.75 -16.27
C PRO A 322 -9.33 13.18 -15.12
N THR A 323 -10.59 12.83 -15.41
CA THR A 323 -11.54 12.24 -14.45
C THR A 323 -10.99 10.94 -13.84
N ASP A 324 -10.31 10.12 -14.65
CA ASP A 324 -9.59 8.93 -14.17
C ASP A 324 -8.59 9.26 -13.05
N TYR A 325 -7.92 10.41 -13.11
CA TYR A 325 -6.94 10.78 -12.11
C TYR A 325 -7.58 11.14 -10.76
N ARG A 326 -8.85 11.56 -10.73
CA ARG A 326 -9.58 11.82 -9.47
C ARG A 326 -9.70 10.53 -8.65
N TRP A 327 -10.15 9.47 -9.30
CA TRP A 327 -10.25 8.13 -8.72
C TRP A 327 -8.87 7.55 -8.40
N PHE A 328 -7.98 7.58 -9.38
CA PHE A 328 -6.67 6.97 -9.28
C PHE A 328 -5.84 7.61 -8.16
N TYR A 329 -5.85 8.94 -8.05
CA TYR A 329 -5.13 9.65 -6.99
C TYR A 329 -5.62 9.26 -5.61
N ASN A 330 -6.94 9.27 -5.37
CA ASN A 330 -7.48 8.90 -4.06
C ASN A 330 -7.10 7.47 -3.66
N MET A 331 -7.37 6.50 -4.55
CA MET A 331 -7.07 5.10 -4.30
C MET A 331 -5.57 4.82 -4.17
N LEU A 332 -4.74 5.52 -4.95
CA LEU A 332 -3.29 5.45 -4.83
C LEU A 332 -2.82 5.98 -3.47
N LYS A 333 -3.44 7.03 -2.92
CA LYS A 333 -3.13 7.50 -1.56
C LYS A 333 -3.41 6.42 -0.52
N VAL A 334 -4.54 5.72 -0.61
CA VAL A 334 -4.84 4.59 0.28
C VAL A 334 -3.80 3.48 0.13
N ALA A 335 -3.49 3.08 -1.11
CA ALA A 335 -2.50 2.04 -1.38
C ALA A 335 -1.09 2.41 -0.86
N SER A 336 -0.71 3.68 -1.02
CA SER A 336 0.55 4.23 -0.53
C SER A 336 0.60 4.28 0.99
N ASN A 337 -0.52 4.66 1.63
CA ASN A 337 -0.61 4.75 3.07
C ASN A 337 -0.41 3.36 3.69
N ALA A 338 -1.13 2.36 3.20
CA ALA A 338 -0.96 0.98 3.66
C ALA A 338 0.46 0.45 3.41
N GLY A 339 0.94 0.56 2.17
CA GLY A 339 2.22 -0.01 1.76
C GLY A 339 3.45 0.64 2.42
N LYS A 340 3.38 1.94 2.74
CA LYS A 340 4.48 2.69 3.38
C LYS A 340 4.62 2.36 4.87
N HIS A 341 3.50 2.06 5.55
CA HIS A 341 3.46 1.88 7.01
C HIS A 341 3.37 0.42 7.44
N ALA A 342 3.23 -0.51 6.50
CA ALA A 342 3.31 -1.94 6.76
C ALA A 342 4.70 -2.35 7.27
N ALA A 343 4.73 -3.23 8.27
CA ALA A 343 5.94 -3.95 8.63
C ALA A 343 6.25 -5.02 7.57
N ARG A 344 7.51 -5.45 7.45
CA ARG A 344 7.90 -6.49 6.47
C ARG A 344 7.21 -7.84 6.69
N THR A 345 6.67 -8.07 7.89
CA THR A 345 5.95 -9.29 8.27
C THR A 345 4.44 -9.17 8.05
N ASP A 346 3.92 -7.97 7.82
CA ASP A 346 2.49 -7.76 7.59
C ASP A 346 2.14 -8.30 6.20
N THR A 347 1.03 -9.02 6.08
CA THR A 347 0.43 -9.36 4.78
C THR A 347 -0.60 -8.30 4.44
N ILE A 348 -0.57 -7.75 3.23
CA ILE A 348 -1.53 -6.74 2.77
C ILE A 348 -2.40 -7.34 1.67
N LEU A 349 -3.68 -7.48 1.98
CA LEU A 349 -4.71 -8.00 1.10
C LEU A 349 -5.83 -6.94 0.95
N PRO A 350 -5.65 -5.98 0.01
CA PRO A 350 -6.62 -4.91 -0.22
C PRO A 350 -7.98 -5.45 -0.67
N PHE A 351 -9.05 -4.87 -0.11
CA PHE A 351 -10.36 -4.88 -0.73
C PHE A 351 -10.31 -4.01 -1.98
N VAL A 352 -10.62 -4.57 -3.14
CA VAL A 352 -10.64 -3.85 -4.42
C VAL A 352 -12.01 -3.95 -5.06
N HIS A 353 -12.42 -2.87 -5.73
CA HIS A 353 -13.69 -2.78 -6.45
C HIS A 353 -13.59 -1.68 -7.51
N TRP A 354 -14.02 -1.95 -8.74
CA TRP A 354 -13.92 -1.03 -9.86
C TRP A 354 -15.17 -0.17 -10.02
N HIS A 355 -16.37 -0.77 -10.02
CA HIS A 355 -17.63 -0.06 -10.25
C HIS A 355 -17.84 1.04 -9.19
N THR A 356 -18.43 2.16 -9.60
CA THR A 356 -18.64 3.30 -8.69
C THR A 356 -19.56 2.88 -7.55
N THR A 357 -19.06 2.94 -6.32
CA THR A 357 -19.76 2.39 -5.15
C THR A 357 -20.69 3.43 -4.51
N ALA A 358 -21.88 2.98 -4.10
CA ALA A 358 -22.92 3.78 -3.46
C ALA A 358 -23.32 5.06 -4.24
N PRO A 359 -23.58 4.98 -5.56
CA PRO A 359 -24.17 6.11 -6.28
C PRO A 359 -25.60 6.38 -5.76
N PRO A 360 -26.06 7.64 -5.76
CA PRO A 360 -27.45 7.95 -5.47
C PRO A 360 -28.36 7.43 -6.61
N ASP A 361 -29.67 7.36 -6.38
CA ASP A 361 -30.67 6.90 -7.36
C ASP A 361 -30.60 7.65 -8.71
N SER A 362 -30.16 8.90 -8.67
CA SER A 362 -29.92 9.74 -9.84
C SER A 362 -28.49 10.30 -9.78
N PRO A 363 -27.48 9.53 -10.23
CA PRO A 363 -26.09 9.98 -10.18
C PRO A 363 -25.86 11.14 -11.17
N ASP A 364 -24.98 12.05 -10.78
CA ASP A 364 -24.54 13.15 -11.63
C ASP A 364 -23.77 12.60 -12.84
N ALA A 365 -24.20 12.96 -14.04
CA ALA A 365 -23.59 12.51 -15.29
C ALA A 365 -22.11 12.92 -15.44
N ARG A 366 -21.61 13.87 -14.64
CA ARG A 366 -20.20 14.24 -14.58
C ARG A 366 -19.33 13.18 -13.88
N VAL A 367 -19.92 12.36 -13.00
CA VAL A 367 -19.22 11.28 -12.29
C VAL A 367 -19.02 10.11 -13.26
N GLN A 368 -17.89 10.14 -13.96
CA GLN A 368 -17.52 9.09 -14.90
C GLN A 368 -16.84 7.94 -14.18
N GLN A 369 -17.26 6.72 -14.51
CA GLN A 369 -16.58 5.50 -14.07
C GLN A 369 -15.09 5.55 -14.43
N LEU A 370 -14.21 5.18 -13.49
CA LEU A 370 -12.78 5.00 -13.76
C LEU A 370 -12.61 4.06 -14.96
N SER A 371 -11.77 4.41 -15.92
CA SER A 371 -11.54 3.53 -17.06
C SER A 371 -10.92 2.19 -16.64
N GLU A 372 -11.29 1.12 -17.35
CA GLU A 372 -10.77 -0.23 -17.09
C GLU A 372 -9.25 -0.28 -17.12
N THR A 373 -8.65 0.41 -18.09
CA THR A 373 -7.19 0.50 -18.23
C THR A 373 -6.57 1.13 -16.98
N LYS A 374 -7.09 2.27 -16.52
CA LYS A 374 -6.53 2.95 -15.34
C LYS A 374 -6.78 2.19 -14.04
N TYR A 375 -7.85 1.42 -13.93
CA TYR A 375 -8.03 0.50 -12.83
C TYR A 375 -6.98 -0.62 -12.82
N GLN A 376 -6.72 -1.26 -13.97
CA GLN A 376 -5.69 -2.29 -14.05
C GLN A 376 -4.28 -1.74 -13.79
N GLU A 377 -3.99 -0.53 -14.29
CA GLU A 377 -2.77 0.20 -13.95
C GLU A 377 -2.66 0.45 -12.43
N LEU A 378 -3.74 0.89 -11.78
CA LEU A 378 -3.78 1.10 -10.34
C LEU A 378 -3.47 -0.19 -9.58
N LEU A 379 -4.07 -1.32 -9.96
CA LEU A 379 -3.79 -2.63 -9.35
C LEU A 379 -2.30 -3.01 -9.46
N TRP A 380 -1.63 -2.70 -10.58
CA TRP A 380 -0.18 -2.86 -10.67
C TRP A 380 0.56 -1.96 -9.69
N HIS A 381 0.13 -0.70 -9.52
CA HIS A 381 0.72 0.20 -8.53
C HIS A 381 0.54 -0.30 -7.09
N LEU A 382 -0.57 -0.96 -6.75
CA LEU A 382 -0.76 -1.61 -5.44
C LEU A 382 0.32 -2.68 -5.21
N LEU A 383 0.49 -3.61 -6.15
CA LEU A 383 1.51 -4.66 -6.07
C LEU A 383 2.92 -4.06 -5.93
N MET A 384 3.23 -3.01 -6.69
CA MET A 384 4.53 -2.32 -6.62
C MET A 384 4.74 -1.53 -5.32
N ARG A 385 3.70 -1.37 -4.50
CA ARG A 385 3.74 -0.72 -3.20
C ARG A 385 3.66 -1.73 -2.04
N GLY A 386 3.88 -3.01 -2.33
CA GLY A 386 3.97 -4.07 -1.32
C GLY A 386 2.64 -4.72 -0.96
N HIS A 387 1.61 -4.60 -1.80
CA HIS A 387 0.37 -5.37 -1.64
C HIS A 387 0.58 -6.79 -2.19
N ASP A 388 0.18 -7.83 -1.43
CA ASP A 388 0.54 -9.22 -1.73
C ASP A 388 -0.36 -9.87 -2.80
N SER A 389 -1.65 -9.52 -2.76
CA SER A 389 -2.71 -10.00 -3.67
C SER A 389 -3.90 -9.04 -3.64
N PHE A 390 -5.09 -9.50 -4.04
CA PHE A 390 -6.34 -8.74 -4.01
C PHE A 390 -7.49 -9.55 -3.41
N PHE A 391 -8.41 -8.84 -2.77
CA PHE A 391 -9.68 -9.36 -2.29
C PHE A 391 -10.81 -8.60 -2.97
N LEU A 392 -11.46 -9.25 -3.95
CA LEU A 392 -12.51 -8.63 -4.74
C LEU A 392 -13.84 -8.69 -3.99
N TRP A 393 -14.45 -7.52 -3.79
CA TRP A 393 -15.87 -7.38 -3.46
C TRP A 393 -16.61 -6.76 -4.66
N CYS A 394 -17.80 -7.25 -4.95
CA CYS A 394 -18.71 -6.65 -5.91
C CYS A 394 -20.13 -7.24 -5.76
N THR A 395 -21.11 -6.62 -6.41
CA THR A 395 -22.45 -7.19 -6.53
C THR A 395 -22.46 -8.35 -7.54
N PRO A 396 -23.50 -9.22 -7.53
CA PRO A 396 -23.64 -10.29 -8.51
C PRO A 396 -23.64 -9.82 -9.96
N GLN A 397 -24.21 -8.65 -10.25
CA GLN A 397 -24.30 -8.07 -11.59
C GLN A 397 -22.95 -7.61 -12.12
N GLU A 398 -22.05 -7.22 -11.22
CA GLU A 398 -20.71 -6.69 -11.54
C GLU A 398 -19.66 -7.79 -11.65
N LEU A 399 -19.93 -8.98 -11.06
CA LEU A 399 -18.98 -10.07 -10.86
C LEU A 399 -18.21 -10.47 -12.11
N ALA A 400 -18.87 -10.57 -13.26
CA ALA A 400 -18.22 -10.95 -14.51
C ALA A 400 -17.10 -9.98 -14.89
N LYS A 401 -17.41 -8.68 -14.84
CA LYS A 401 -16.50 -7.61 -15.27
C LYS A 401 -15.38 -7.39 -14.27
N GLU A 402 -15.72 -7.33 -12.98
CA GLU A 402 -14.77 -7.18 -11.88
C GLU A 402 -13.75 -8.32 -11.84
N THR A 403 -14.24 -9.56 -11.95
CA THR A 403 -13.37 -10.75 -12.01
C THR A 403 -12.41 -10.65 -13.19
N ALA A 404 -12.90 -10.29 -14.38
CA ALA A 404 -12.06 -10.19 -15.57
C ALA A 404 -10.94 -9.16 -15.40
N LEU A 405 -11.23 -8.00 -14.83
CA LEU A 405 -10.27 -6.91 -14.66
C LEU A 405 -9.19 -7.26 -13.63
N VAL A 406 -9.59 -7.69 -12.43
CA VAL A 406 -8.67 -7.99 -11.33
C VAL A 406 -7.81 -9.22 -11.63
N HIS A 407 -8.42 -10.26 -12.22
CA HIS A 407 -7.73 -11.52 -12.55
C HIS A 407 -6.64 -11.30 -13.60
N GLN A 408 -6.87 -10.45 -14.61
CA GLN A 408 -5.87 -10.16 -15.63
C GLN A 408 -4.57 -9.61 -15.03
N VAL A 409 -4.66 -8.66 -14.10
CA VAL A 409 -3.50 -8.10 -13.43
C VAL A 409 -2.85 -9.11 -12.50
N TYR A 410 -3.66 -9.80 -11.68
CA TYR A 410 -3.15 -10.83 -10.77
C TYR A 410 -2.37 -11.92 -11.52
N ALA A 411 -2.97 -12.51 -12.56
CA ALA A 411 -2.35 -13.57 -13.35
C ALA A 411 -1.08 -13.10 -14.08
N ALA A 412 -1.08 -11.88 -14.64
CA ALA A 412 0.11 -11.30 -15.27
C ALA A 412 1.23 -11.02 -14.25
N SER A 413 0.87 -10.64 -13.02
CA SER A 413 1.85 -10.37 -11.96
C SER A 413 2.66 -11.61 -11.54
N LEU A 414 2.17 -12.82 -11.83
CA LEU A 414 2.83 -14.06 -11.44
C LEU A 414 4.16 -14.28 -12.17
N GLU A 415 4.33 -13.72 -13.37
CA GLU A 415 5.62 -13.70 -14.09
C GLU A 415 6.73 -13.05 -13.26
N HIS A 416 6.37 -12.13 -12.36
CA HIS A 416 7.30 -11.33 -11.58
C HIS A 416 7.24 -11.61 -10.07
N SER A 417 6.77 -12.80 -9.68
CA SER A 417 6.54 -13.16 -8.28
C SER A 417 7.77 -12.96 -7.39
N ASP A 418 8.96 -13.35 -7.85
CA ASP A 418 10.21 -13.20 -7.08
C ASP A 418 10.53 -11.73 -6.74
N LEU A 419 10.30 -10.82 -7.68
CA LEU A 419 10.49 -9.38 -7.48
C LEU A 419 9.45 -8.84 -6.51
N LEU A 420 8.17 -9.15 -6.74
CA LEU A 420 7.07 -8.65 -5.92
C LEU A 420 7.12 -9.15 -4.46
N GLN A 421 7.55 -10.40 -4.23
CA GLN A 421 7.60 -10.98 -2.88
C GLN A 421 8.84 -10.57 -2.08
N ARG A 422 10.00 -10.43 -2.73
CA ARG A 422 11.28 -10.25 -2.03
C ARG A 422 11.88 -8.86 -2.19
N GLY A 423 11.43 -8.11 -3.18
CA GLY A 423 11.95 -6.79 -3.46
C GLY A 423 11.45 -5.75 -2.47
N SER A 424 11.95 -4.54 -2.62
CA SER A 424 11.53 -3.37 -1.84
C SER A 424 10.96 -2.31 -2.75
N SER A 425 9.81 -1.75 -2.37
CA SER A 425 9.17 -0.65 -3.09
C SER A 425 10.12 0.54 -3.20
N ILE A 426 10.20 1.15 -4.39
CA ILE A 426 11.11 2.28 -4.66
C ILE A 426 10.44 3.65 -4.48
N SER A 427 9.10 3.70 -4.46
CA SER A 427 8.35 4.94 -4.34
C SER A 427 6.95 4.69 -3.76
N TYR A 428 6.58 5.54 -2.81
CA TYR A 428 5.23 5.67 -2.27
C TYR A 428 4.59 7.02 -2.60
N ALA A 429 5.16 7.79 -3.53
CA ALA A 429 4.62 9.09 -3.90
C ALA A 429 3.28 8.93 -4.65
N ALA A 430 2.29 9.75 -4.28
CA ALA A 430 1.08 9.99 -5.04
C ALA A 430 1.11 11.46 -5.47
N PRO A 431 1.33 11.77 -6.77
CA PRO A 431 1.47 13.16 -7.19
C PRO A 431 0.20 13.99 -7.01
N ALA A 432 0.29 15.14 -6.36
CA ALA A 432 -0.86 16.02 -6.10
C ALA A 432 -1.40 16.76 -7.34
N VAL A 433 -0.80 16.53 -8.51
CA VAL A 433 -1.25 17.06 -9.82
C VAL A 433 -1.17 15.94 -10.86
N PRO A 434 -2.03 15.96 -11.90
CA PRO A 434 -1.97 14.98 -12.98
C PRO A 434 -0.60 15.00 -13.66
N GLN A 435 0.11 13.88 -13.60
CA GLN A 435 1.37 13.64 -14.28
C GLN A 435 1.63 12.14 -14.37
N SER A 436 2.82 11.74 -14.84
CA SER A 436 3.22 10.34 -14.76
C SER A 436 3.34 9.87 -13.30
N VAL A 437 2.63 8.79 -12.97
CA VAL A 437 2.80 8.06 -11.72
C VAL A 437 3.76 6.90 -11.98
N ILE A 438 4.77 6.77 -11.14
CA ILE A 438 5.75 5.69 -11.23
C ILE A 438 5.84 4.97 -9.89
N SER A 439 5.62 3.66 -9.92
CA SER A 439 5.90 2.76 -8.80
C SER A 439 6.83 1.65 -9.27
N GLY A 440 7.52 1.00 -8.35
CA GLY A 440 8.36 -0.11 -8.69
C GLY A 440 8.88 -0.85 -7.47
N VAL A 441 9.41 -2.04 -7.72
CA VAL A 441 9.98 -2.92 -6.71
C VAL A 441 11.37 -3.32 -7.17
N ARG A 442 12.34 -3.22 -6.26
CA ARG A 442 13.75 -3.53 -6.52
C ARG A 442 14.21 -4.76 -5.77
N LEU A 443 14.93 -5.63 -6.47
CA LEU A 443 15.63 -6.78 -5.89
C LEU A 443 17.05 -6.84 -6.46
N GLY A 444 18.05 -6.57 -5.62
CA GLY A 444 19.43 -6.42 -6.09
C GLY A 444 19.55 -5.26 -7.07
N ARG A 445 20.09 -5.49 -8.27
CA ARG A 445 20.17 -4.49 -9.34
C ARG A 445 18.93 -4.44 -10.23
N GLN A 446 18.06 -5.42 -10.17
CA GLN A 446 16.86 -5.45 -11.01
C GLN A 446 15.74 -4.66 -10.35
N THR A 447 15.07 -3.82 -11.14
CA THR A 447 13.94 -3.01 -10.70
C THR A 447 12.79 -3.22 -11.67
N LEU A 448 11.67 -3.73 -11.17
CA LEU A 448 10.40 -3.77 -11.88
C LEU A 448 9.71 -2.43 -11.68
N VAL A 449 9.32 -1.76 -12.76
CA VAL A 449 8.69 -0.45 -12.72
C VAL A 449 7.38 -0.49 -13.49
N TYR A 450 6.35 0.14 -12.94
CA TYR A 450 5.11 0.42 -13.65
C TYR A 450 4.92 1.94 -13.76
N ARG A 451 4.70 2.43 -14.98
CA ARG A 451 4.44 3.84 -15.29
C ARG A 451 3.00 4.01 -15.79
N SER A 452 2.30 4.98 -15.22
CA SER A 452 0.96 5.41 -15.62
C SER A 452 0.97 6.88 -16.01
N ASN A 453 0.67 7.20 -17.26
CA ASN A 453 0.62 8.58 -17.74
C ASN A 453 -0.81 9.16 -17.66
N PHE A 454 -0.92 10.40 -17.16
CA PHE A 454 -2.16 11.19 -17.08
C PHE A 454 -2.07 12.55 -17.79
N VAL A 455 -0.97 12.76 -18.52
CA VAL A 455 -0.71 13.93 -19.37
C VAL A 455 -0.38 13.44 -20.77
N SER A 456 -0.32 14.34 -21.75
CA SER A 456 -0.12 13.95 -23.14
C SER A 456 1.26 13.31 -23.37
N ASP A 457 1.36 12.43 -24.38
CA ASP A 457 2.62 11.76 -24.72
C ASP A 457 3.74 12.76 -25.11
N ARG A 458 3.37 13.94 -25.62
CA ARG A 458 4.33 15.00 -25.97
C ARG A 458 4.97 15.66 -24.75
N GLU A 459 4.29 15.63 -23.61
CA GLU A 459 4.79 16.18 -22.33
C GLU A 459 5.51 15.11 -21.49
N THR A 460 5.39 13.85 -21.91
CA THR A 460 5.89 12.70 -21.17
C THR A 460 7.35 12.43 -21.52
N LEU A 461 8.27 12.88 -20.66
CA LEU A 461 9.71 12.63 -20.80
C LEU A 461 10.16 11.38 -20.03
N ALA A 462 11.30 10.81 -20.45
CA ALA A 462 12.01 9.83 -19.65
C ALA A 462 12.41 10.45 -18.30
N THR A 463 12.32 9.66 -17.23
CA THR A 463 12.52 10.13 -15.86
C THR A 463 13.63 9.34 -15.21
N THR A 464 14.56 10.03 -14.56
CA THR A 464 15.57 9.38 -13.71
C THR A 464 15.08 9.41 -12.26
N LEU A 465 14.93 8.23 -11.66
CA LEU A 465 14.57 8.09 -10.25
C LEU A 465 15.82 7.80 -9.44
N THR A 466 16.07 8.61 -8.42
CA THR A 466 17.08 8.33 -7.39
C THR A 466 16.44 7.45 -6.31
N LEU A 467 17.06 6.29 -6.07
CA LEU A 467 16.63 5.31 -5.08
C LEU A 467 17.19 5.67 -3.70
N ALA A 468 16.63 5.07 -2.64
CA ALA A 468 17.02 5.37 -1.26
C ALA A 468 18.52 5.13 -0.95
N ASN A 469 19.19 4.25 -1.70
CA ASN A 469 20.63 4.00 -1.55
C ASN A 469 21.52 4.86 -2.47
N GLY A 470 20.95 5.85 -3.17
CA GLY A 470 21.65 6.73 -4.10
C GLY A 470 21.78 6.21 -5.53
N ASP A 471 21.47 4.93 -5.79
CA ASP A 471 21.42 4.41 -7.17
C ASP A 471 20.33 5.13 -7.98
N VAL A 472 20.46 5.10 -9.30
CA VAL A 472 19.52 5.68 -10.25
C VAL A 472 18.90 4.61 -11.14
N VAL A 473 17.63 4.81 -11.50
CA VAL A 473 16.90 4.04 -12.50
C VAL A 473 16.36 5.00 -13.56
N HIS A 474 16.64 4.71 -14.83
CA HIS A 474 16.13 5.49 -15.95
C HIS A 474 14.85 4.85 -16.49
N VAL A 475 13.71 5.48 -16.23
CA VAL A 475 12.38 5.03 -16.63
C VAL A 475 12.01 5.67 -17.96
N ALA A 476 11.71 4.86 -18.97
CA ALA A 476 11.30 5.36 -20.29
C ALA A 476 9.93 6.08 -20.22
N SER A 477 9.65 6.92 -21.20
CA SER A 477 8.36 7.63 -21.33
C SER A 477 7.17 6.70 -21.60
N THR A 478 7.43 5.47 -22.05
CA THR A 478 6.41 4.48 -22.36
C THR A 478 5.60 4.07 -21.14
N ASN A 479 4.27 4.14 -21.29
CA ASN A 479 3.31 3.64 -20.30
C ASN A 479 3.46 2.12 -20.10
N GLY A 480 3.17 1.64 -18.90
CA GLY A 480 3.16 0.23 -18.56
C GLY A 480 4.44 -0.28 -17.87
N LEU A 481 4.61 -1.59 -17.91
CA LEU A 481 5.62 -2.33 -17.18
C LEU A 481 7.01 -2.26 -17.85
N GLN A 482 8.06 -2.08 -17.06
CA GLN A 482 9.46 -2.02 -17.49
C GLN A 482 10.34 -2.80 -16.51
N ILE A 483 11.29 -3.58 -17.02
CA ILE A 483 12.34 -4.22 -16.22
C ILE A 483 13.64 -3.44 -16.46
N LEU A 484 14.13 -2.79 -15.41
CA LEU A 484 15.23 -1.84 -15.46
C LEU A 484 16.36 -2.26 -14.54
N GLU A 485 17.55 -1.70 -14.76
CA GLU A 485 18.71 -1.92 -13.92
C GLU A 485 18.99 -0.67 -13.07
N ALA A 486 19.06 -0.83 -11.76
CA ALA A 486 19.56 0.19 -10.83
C ALA A 486 21.09 0.30 -10.96
N ARG A 487 21.59 1.53 -11.15
CA ARG A 487 23.01 1.82 -11.35
C ARG A 487 23.49 2.86 -10.36
N PRO A 488 24.76 2.86 -9.94
CA PRO A 488 25.29 3.96 -9.16
C PRO A 488 25.16 5.28 -9.94
N PRO A 489 25.02 6.43 -9.25
CA PRO A 489 24.95 7.71 -9.92
C PRO A 489 26.25 7.96 -10.69
N ALA A 490 26.15 8.56 -11.88
CA ALA A 490 27.33 8.90 -12.65
C ALA A 490 28.19 9.89 -11.85
N ILE A 491 29.44 9.53 -11.55
CA ILE A 491 30.41 10.44 -10.94
C ILE A 491 30.70 11.54 -11.97
N ALA A 492 30.38 12.80 -11.65
CA ALA A 492 30.70 13.93 -12.51
C ALA A 492 32.22 13.97 -12.74
N ALA A 493 32.65 14.11 -13.99
CA ALA A 493 34.05 13.96 -14.38
C ALA A 493 35.00 15.07 -13.86
N GLY A 494 34.49 16.08 -13.14
CA GLY A 494 35.29 17.15 -12.52
C GLY A 494 35.87 18.20 -13.48
N PHE A 495 35.53 18.14 -14.77
CA PHE A 495 36.00 19.11 -15.78
C PHE A 495 35.15 20.38 -15.81
N LEU A 496 35.80 21.53 -16.03
CA LEU A 496 35.11 22.78 -16.36
C LEU A 496 34.52 22.70 -17.76
N GLN A 497 33.41 23.41 -18.00
CA GLN A 497 32.79 23.49 -19.32
C GLN A 497 32.86 24.91 -19.84
N ARG A 498 33.38 25.08 -21.06
CA ARG A 498 33.34 26.37 -21.75
C ARG A 498 33.22 26.17 -23.25
N ASN A 499 32.24 26.84 -23.87
CA ASN A 499 31.97 26.77 -25.30
C ASN A 499 31.87 25.32 -25.83
N GLY A 500 31.23 24.44 -25.06
CA GLY A 500 31.05 23.02 -25.41
C GLY A 500 32.31 22.15 -25.30
N LYS A 501 33.39 22.65 -24.70
CA LYS A 501 34.62 21.89 -24.44
C LYS A 501 34.81 21.64 -22.95
N ALA A 502 35.17 20.40 -22.62
CA ALA A 502 35.66 20.03 -21.29
C ALA A 502 37.10 20.52 -21.11
N LEU A 503 37.37 21.23 -20.02
CA LEU A 503 38.66 21.79 -19.66
C LEU A 503 39.11 21.21 -18.32
N PHE A 504 40.35 20.73 -18.25
CA PHE A 504 40.96 20.37 -16.97
C PHE A 504 41.23 21.65 -16.17
N PRO A 505 40.74 21.77 -14.93
CA PRO A 505 40.94 22.98 -14.14
C PRO A 505 42.42 23.11 -13.75
N LEU A 506 43.06 24.18 -14.23
CA LEU A 506 44.38 24.63 -13.81
C LEU A 506 44.19 25.96 -13.10
N GLY A 507 44.06 25.87 -11.77
CA GLY A 507 43.64 26.96 -10.90
C GLY A 507 44.79 27.71 -10.23
N THR A 508 44.54 28.96 -9.85
CA THR A 508 45.38 29.72 -8.90
C THR A 508 44.53 30.56 -7.95
N TYR A 509 44.93 30.61 -6.67
CA TYR A 509 44.31 31.47 -5.66
C TYR A 509 44.61 32.96 -5.88
N GLU A 510 45.72 33.26 -6.57
CA GLU A 510 46.14 34.65 -6.78
C GLU A 510 45.62 35.22 -8.09
N LEU A 511 44.73 36.20 -7.99
CA LEU A 511 44.36 37.08 -9.09
C LEU A 511 45.26 38.32 -9.11
N SER A 512 46.15 38.39 -10.10
CA SER A 512 47.02 39.56 -10.30
C SER A 512 46.22 40.84 -10.52
N GLN A 513 46.65 41.94 -9.90
CA GLN A 513 46.09 43.28 -10.17
C GLN A 513 46.57 43.85 -11.53
N ASP A 514 47.65 43.30 -12.11
CA ASP A 514 48.12 43.63 -13.45
C ASP A 514 47.49 42.71 -14.51
N ASP A 515 46.68 43.30 -15.40
CA ASP A 515 46.03 42.60 -16.52
C ASP A 515 47.03 42.01 -17.53
N ALA A 516 48.23 42.57 -17.66
CA ALA A 516 49.27 41.99 -18.53
C ALA A 516 49.79 40.67 -17.96
N GLU A 517 50.00 40.60 -16.64
CA GLU A 517 50.35 39.37 -15.93
C GLU A 517 49.22 38.34 -15.97
N LEU A 518 47.96 38.76 -15.79
CA LEU A 518 46.80 37.89 -15.94
C LEU A 518 46.78 37.23 -17.34
N LYS A 519 46.97 38.01 -18.40
CA LYS A 519 47.05 37.48 -19.77
C LYS A 519 48.22 36.52 -19.97
N ARG A 520 49.39 36.79 -19.37
CA ARG A 520 50.54 35.87 -19.41
C ARG A 520 50.21 34.52 -18.75
N ARG A 521 49.59 34.54 -17.56
CA ARG A 521 49.18 33.32 -16.84
C ARG A 521 48.15 32.51 -17.63
N VAL A 522 47.18 33.18 -18.26
CA VAL A 522 46.22 32.51 -19.15
C VAL A 522 46.91 31.91 -20.38
N ALA A 523 47.83 32.65 -21.01
CA ALA A 523 48.62 32.14 -22.13
C ALA A 523 49.52 30.94 -21.74
N ALA A 524 49.95 30.86 -20.48
CA ALA A 524 50.67 29.72 -19.91
C ALA A 524 49.78 28.52 -19.56
N GLY A 525 48.45 28.65 -19.69
CA GLY A 525 47.48 27.55 -19.52
C GLY A 525 46.65 27.60 -18.24
N VAL A 526 46.86 28.58 -17.36
CA VAL A 526 45.99 28.77 -16.18
C VAL A 526 44.62 29.23 -16.65
N ASN A 527 43.57 28.49 -16.30
CA ASN A 527 42.22 28.70 -16.85
C ASN A 527 41.15 28.97 -15.80
N LEU A 528 41.53 28.96 -14.51
CA LEU A 528 40.62 29.13 -13.39
C LEU A 528 41.31 30.01 -12.31
N PHE A 529 40.62 31.05 -11.84
CA PHE A 529 41.17 32.01 -10.88
C PHE A 529 40.21 32.24 -9.71
N ARG A 530 40.72 32.47 -8.51
CA ARG A 530 39.88 32.95 -7.40
C ARG A 530 39.52 34.41 -7.62
N CYS A 531 38.23 34.70 -7.63
CA CYS A 531 37.67 36.04 -7.78
C CYS A 531 36.96 36.44 -6.48
N GLU A 532 36.81 37.74 -6.22
CA GLU A 532 36.04 38.25 -5.07
C GLU A 532 34.77 38.96 -5.50
N SER A 533 34.72 39.40 -6.76
CA SER A 533 33.69 40.32 -7.26
C SER A 533 33.29 40.05 -8.71
N ARG A 534 32.21 40.71 -9.15
CA ARG A 534 31.82 40.73 -10.57
C ARG A 534 32.91 41.35 -11.45
N GLU A 535 33.58 42.40 -10.98
CA GLU A 535 34.65 43.06 -11.72
C GLU A 535 35.84 42.11 -11.96
N ASP A 536 36.19 41.29 -10.98
CA ASP A 536 37.20 40.24 -11.15
C ASP A 536 36.76 39.22 -12.19
N LEU A 537 35.49 38.82 -12.17
CA LEU A 537 34.92 37.90 -13.17
C LEU A 537 34.95 38.51 -14.58
N ASP A 538 34.65 39.80 -14.72
CA ASP A 538 34.77 40.53 -15.99
C ASP A 538 36.23 40.53 -16.48
N ARG A 539 37.19 40.76 -15.58
CA ARG A 539 38.63 40.76 -15.91
C ARG A 539 39.10 39.39 -16.39
N VAL A 540 38.78 38.31 -15.69
CA VAL A 540 39.18 36.95 -16.11
C VAL A 540 38.45 36.53 -17.38
N GLN A 541 37.19 36.94 -17.57
CA GLN A 541 36.46 36.71 -18.82
C GLN A 541 37.17 37.34 -20.01
N ARG A 542 37.53 38.62 -19.91
CA ARG A 542 38.28 39.36 -20.95
C ARG A 542 39.63 38.74 -21.25
N ALA A 543 40.30 38.19 -20.23
CA ALA A 543 41.56 37.48 -20.39
C ALA A 543 41.41 36.09 -21.02
N GLY A 544 40.17 35.56 -21.12
CA GLY A 544 39.93 34.25 -21.67
C GLY A 544 40.05 33.13 -20.64
N ALA A 545 39.70 33.36 -19.38
CA ALA A 545 39.66 32.36 -18.31
C ALA A 545 38.30 32.34 -17.57
N MET A 546 38.17 31.49 -16.57
CA MET A 546 37.01 31.39 -15.68
C MET A 546 37.41 31.73 -14.24
N GLY A 547 36.41 32.02 -13.40
CA GLY A 547 36.60 32.35 -11.99
C GLY A 547 35.83 31.44 -11.04
N TRP A 548 36.34 31.26 -9.82
CA TRP A 548 35.56 30.77 -8.69
C TRP A 548 35.37 31.86 -7.64
N ILE A 549 34.22 31.85 -6.97
CA ILE A 549 33.88 32.84 -5.95
C ILE A 549 33.73 32.15 -4.59
N PRO A 550 34.47 32.60 -3.55
CA PRO A 550 34.24 32.17 -2.18
C PRO A 550 32.92 32.75 -1.65
N ILE A 551 32.15 31.90 -0.98
CA ILE A 551 30.86 32.24 -0.36
C ILE A 551 30.86 31.88 1.12
N PRO A 552 30.26 32.72 1.99
CA PRO A 552 30.26 32.51 3.43
C PRO A 552 29.17 31.52 3.87
N LEU A 553 29.26 30.27 3.40
CA LEU A 553 28.25 29.21 3.63
C LEU A 553 28.00 28.93 5.13
N GLN A 554 29.00 29.15 5.99
CA GLN A 554 28.91 28.96 7.44
C GLN A 554 27.90 29.87 8.13
N GLY A 555 27.48 30.96 7.49
CA GLY A 555 26.46 31.88 8.03
C GLY A 555 25.02 31.40 7.83
N GLY A 556 24.81 30.32 7.06
CA GLY A 556 23.46 29.86 6.68
C GLY A 556 22.79 30.76 5.63
N PRO A 557 21.54 30.42 5.21
CA PRO A 557 20.81 31.18 4.20
C PRO A 557 20.29 32.50 4.78
N SER A 558 21.00 33.60 4.53
CA SER A 558 20.58 34.97 4.88
C SER A 558 20.20 35.77 3.63
N ASP A 559 19.51 36.90 3.81
CA ASP A 559 19.19 37.83 2.72
C ASP A 559 20.46 38.38 2.03
N GLU A 560 21.52 38.61 2.81
CA GLU A 560 22.83 39.03 2.28
C GLU A 560 23.49 37.94 1.44
N PHE A 561 23.40 36.67 1.88
CA PHE A 561 23.88 35.52 1.11
C PHE A 561 23.12 35.40 -0.20
N ALA A 562 21.79 35.48 -0.17
CA ALA A 562 20.95 35.43 -1.36
C ALA A 562 21.27 36.58 -2.34
N ALA A 563 21.45 37.81 -1.83
CA ALA A 563 21.79 38.96 -2.65
C ALA A 563 23.17 38.80 -3.31
N ARG A 564 24.17 38.26 -2.59
CA ARG A 564 25.51 37.99 -3.14
C ARG A 564 25.45 36.95 -4.26
N ILE A 565 24.74 35.84 -4.06
CA ILE A 565 24.55 34.83 -5.12
C ILE A 565 23.86 35.45 -6.34
N ALA A 566 22.74 36.14 -6.14
CA ALA A 566 21.99 36.77 -7.23
C ALA A 566 22.84 37.78 -8.02
N SER A 567 23.75 38.50 -7.35
CA SER A 567 24.61 39.49 -7.98
C SER A 567 25.72 38.91 -8.89
N LEU A 568 25.95 37.59 -8.91
CA LEU A 568 27.05 36.94 -9.63
C LEU A 568 26.61 35.69 -10.43
N ALA A 569 25.47 35.09 -10.10
CA ALA A 569 25.06 33.78 -10.63
C ALA A 569 24.91 33.71 -12.16
N ASP A 570 24.58 34.82 -12.80
CA ASP A 570 24.43 34.91 -14.26
C ASP A 570 25.74 35.28 -14.99
N HIS A 571 26.85 35.44 -14.27
CA HIS A 571 28.10 35.85 -14.90
C HIS A 571 28.73 34.69 -15.71
N PRO A 572 29.01 34.87 -17.01
CA PRO A 572 29.41 33.77 -17.90
C PRO A 572 30.80 33.18 -17.62
N ALA A 573 31.67 33.91 -16.90
CA ALA A 573 32.96 33.40 -16.45
C ALA A 573 32.92 32.71 -15.07
N LEU A 574 31.80 32.73 -14.34
CA LEU A 574 31.67 32.02 -13.08
C LEU A 574 31.63 30.50 -13.32
N ALA A 575 32.58 29.77 -12.75
CA ALA A 575 32.69 28.32 -12.90
C ALA A 575 32.34 27.54 -11.64
N VAL A 576 32.72 28.05 -10.47
CA VAL A 576 32.65 27.34 -9.20
C VAL A 576 32.28 28.30 -8.08
N TRP A 577 31.44 27.82 -7.16
CA TRP A 577 31.24 28.43 -5.85
C TRP A 577 32.09 27.67 -4.84
N GLU A 578 32.92 28.38 -4.09
CA GLU A 578 33.78 27.81 -3.07
C GLU A 578 33.16 28.09 -1.70
N GLY A 579 32.91 27.05 -0.90
CA GLY A 579 32.56 27.24 0.51
C GLY A 579 33.74 27.80 1.30
N PRO A 580 33.64 27.95 2.62
CA PRO A 580 34.76 28.36 3.44
C PRO A 580 35.94 27.42 3.24
N ASP A 581 37.14 28.01 3.13
CA ASP A 581 38.36 27.25 2.92
C ASP A 581 38.51 26.21 4.03
N GLU A 582 38.88 25.00 3.62
CA GLU A 582 39.09 23.89 4.54
C GLU A 582 37.91 23.63 5.50
N ILE A 583 36.64 23.92 5.17
CA ILE A 583 35.53 23.80 6.15
C ILE A 583 35.44 22.42 6.84
N ILE A 584 35.55 21.34 6.06
CA ILE A 584 35.55 19.97 6.58
C ILE A 584 36.86 19.66 7.33
N TRP A 585 37.98 20.19 6.86
CA TRP A 585 39.27 20.00 7.50
C TRP A 585 39.36 20.75 8.82
N THR A 586 38.95 22.00 8.89
CA THR A 586 38.82 22.79 10.12
C THR A 586 37.84 22.14 11.09
N PHE A 587 36.72 21.63 10.58
CA PHE A 587 35.76 20.86 11.37
C PHE A 587 36.34 19.55 11.92
N THR A 588 37.30 18.92 11.28
CA THR A 588 37.85 17.61 11.73
C THR A 588 39.21 17.70 12.41
N ALA A 589 40.01 18.72 12.08
CA ALA A 589 41.38 18.93 12.55
C ALA A 589 41.50 20.00 13.64
N TYR A 590 40.59 21.00 13.71
CA TYR A 590 40.70 22.16 14.60
C TYR A 590 39.47 22.45 15.47
N SER A 591 38.44 21.63 15.41
CA SER A 591 37.14 21.85 16.06
C SER A 591 37.05 21.52 17.55
N GLY A 592 38.06 20.87 18.12
CA GLY A 592 37.99 20.34 19.48
C GLY A 592 36.94 19.23 19.66
N LEU A 593 36.52 18.56 18.57
CA LEU A 593 35.49 17.51 18.59
C LEU A 593 35.85 16.30 19.46
N LYS A 594 37.14 16.03 19.66
CA LYS A 594 37.57 15.02 20.65
C LYS A 594 37.07 15.37 22.05
N GLN A 595 37.08 16.65 22.41
CA GLN A 595 36.66 17.14 23.72
C GLN A 595 35.14 17.30 23.83
N THR A 596 34.46 17.68 22.75
CA THR A 596 33.02 17.99 22.78
C THR A 596 32.12 16.83 22.35
N ALA A 597 32.59 15.96 21.46
CA ALA A 597 31.82 14.85 20.87
C ALA A 597 32.50 13.47 21.02
N GLY A 598 33.67 13.42 21.66
CA GLY A 598 34.31 12.18 22.11
C GLY A 598 34.96 11.31 21.01
N TYR A 599 34.95 11.72 19.74
CA TYR A 599 35.62 10.99 18.66
C TYR A 599 36.80 11.77 18.08
N THR A 600 37.78 11.04 17.59
CA THR A 600 39.07 11.53 17.12
C THR A 600 39.11 11.66 15.60
N ARG A 601 40.13 12.35 15.08
CA ARG A 601 40.41 12.40 13.65
C ARG A 601 40.58 11.01 13.03
N ALA A 602 41.19 10.06 13.75
CA ALA A 602 41.34 8.69 13.27
C ALA A 602 39.98 7.99 13.11
N ASP A 603 39.02 8.29 14.00
CA ASP A 603 37.65 7.77 13.89
C ASP A 603 36.95 8.31 12.64
N TRP A 604 37.22 9.57 12.27
CA TRP A 604 36.73 10.17 11.03
C TRP A 604 37.41 9.58 9.78
N GLU A 605 38.74 9.49 9.76
CA GLU A 605 39.50 8.97 8.61
C GLU A 605 39.18 7.49 8.33
N THR A 606 38.91 6.71 9.37
CA THR A 606 38.52 5.29 9.24
C THR A 606 37.01 5.07 9.21
N GLN A 607 36.22 6.16 9.23
CA GLN A 607 34.76 6.13 9.18
C GLN A 607 34.14 5.20 10.25
N GLN A 608 34.64 5.26 11.48
CA GLN A 608 34.09 4.50 12.60
C GLN A 608 32.61 4.86 12.82
N PRO A 609 31.78 3.92 13.34
CA PRO A 609 30.35 4.14 13.53
C PRO A 609 29.99 5.43 14.28
N ILE A 610 30.82 5.85 15.24
CA ILE A 610 30.61 7.09 16.01
C ILE A 610 30.76 8.36 15.14
N ALA A 611 31.74 8.40 14.25
CA ALA A 611 31.95 9.52 13.33
C ALA A 611 30.85 9.56 12.26
N VAL A 612 30.42 8.40 11.74
CA VAL A 612 29.32 8.30 10.77
C VAL A 612 27.99 8.71 11.39
N LYS A 613 27.73 8.31 12.64
CA LYS A 613 26.53 8.72 13.38
C LYS A 613 26.51 10.24 13.58
N TYR A 614 27.61 10.80 14.07
CA TYR A 614 27.72 12.24 14.31
C TYR A 614 27.61 13.07 13.02
N ALA A 615 28.10 12.58 11.87
CA ALA A 615 27.98 13.28 10.59
C ALA A 615 26.54 13.30 10.01
N ARG A 616 25.65 12.43 10.51
CA ARG A 616 24.25 12.34 10.08
C ARG A 616 23.30 13.18 10.93
N GLU A 617 23.69 13.43 12.18
CA GLU A 617 23.02 14.32 13.12
C GLU A 617 23.36 15.78 12.79
#